data_AF-A0A7M4AGN5-F1
#
_entry.id   AF-A0A7M4AGN5-F1
#
_cell.length_a   1.000
_cell.length_b   1.000
_cell.length_c   1.000
_cell.angle_alpha   90.00
_cell.angle_beta   90.00
_cell.angle_gamma   90.00
#
_symmetry.space_group_name_H-M   'P 1'
#
loop_
_entity.id
_entity.type
_entity.pdbx_description
1 polymer ?
#
loop_
_entity_poly.entity_id
_entity_poly.type
_entity_poly.pdbx_seq_one_letter_code
_entity_poly.pdbx_strand_id
1 'polypeptide(L)'
;MMDGELRGKRVPMAKKYIARDPRTGKPIHVSKTEAADTSYEPLKGSWCALLPADIMSLAEGTLAQRDVRWKNDTETMYRKDGVRALSHVPNHMIKPAHALLLRAFEDEDPEIRIAALEVLPEFAVRRSNELFDWLSVLLDDSNSGVRLAASTALSRAAPTFPSGVRSSLENELRSPSKQRSQSAWKG
;
A
#
# COMPACT_ATOMS: atom_id res chain seq x y z
N MET A 1 -68.59 -13.40 5.48
CA MET A 1 -68.57 -13.29 6.96
C MET A 1 -67.71 -14.40 7.50
N MET A 2 -66.94 -14.10 8.55
CA MET A 2 -66.06 -14.94 9.38
C MET A 2 -64.56 -14.83 9.09
N ASP A 3 -64.00 -13.88 9.85
CA ASP A 3 -62.60 -13.61 10.15
C ASP A 3 -61.89 -14.78 10.83
N GLY A 4 -60.56 -14.82 10.69
CA GLY A 4 -59.70 -15.80 11.36
C GLY A 4 -58.23 -15.36 11.34
N GLU A 5 -57.92 -14.37 12.17
CA GLU A 5 -56.61 -13.75 12.34
C GLU A 5 -55.67 -14.66 13.16
N LEU A 6 -54.47 -14.96 12.64
CA LEU A 6 -53.40 -15.62 13.40
C LEU A 6 -52.11 -14.80 13.36
N ARG A 7 -51.90 -14.14 14.49
CA ARG A 7 -50.77 -13.31 14.90
C ARG A 7 -49.60 -14.16 15.43
N GLY A 8 -48.38 -13.91 14.96
CA GLY A 8 -47.13 -14.34 15.62
C GLY A 8 -45.92 -14.24 14.68
N LYS A 9 -44.76 -13.67 15.02
CA LYS A 9 -44.18 -13.19 16.27
C LYS A 9 -43.28 -11.99 15.92
N ARG A 10 -43.45 -10.83 16.57
CA ARG A 10 -42.44 -9.75 16.54
C ARG A 10 -41.28 -10.18 17.44
N VAL A 11 -40.09 -10.31 16.86
CA VAL A 11 -38.84 -10.46 17.60
C VAL A 11 -38.61 -9.17 18.41
N PRO A 12 -38.35 -9.23 19.73
CA PRO A 12 -38.05 -8.02 20.49
C PRO A 12 -36.65 -7.55 20.08
N MET A 13 -36.58 -6.39 19.42
CA MET A 13 -35.34 -5.68 19.13
C MET A 13 -34.66 -5.34 20.46
N ALA A 14 -33.63 -6.10 20.83
CA ALA A 14 -32.76 -5.75 21.94
C ALA A 14 -32.17 -4.36 21.64
N LYS A 15 -32.57 -3.35 22.43
CA LYS A 15 -32.06 -1.99 22.29
C LYS A 15 -30.53 -2.03 22.44
N LYS A 16 -29.83 -1.61 21.38
CA LYS A 16 -28.37 -1.45 21.34
C LYS A 16 -27.94 -0.66 22.58
N TYR A 17 -27.06 -1.25 23.39
CA TYR A 17 -26.52 -0.60 24.58
C TYR A 17 -25.76 0.67 24.18
N ILE A 18 -26.03 1.78 24.90
CA ILE A 18 -25.35 3.07 24.73
C ILE A 18 -24.76 3.43 26.09
N ALA A 19 -23.44 3.53 26.17
CA ALA A 19 -22.75 3.96 27.39
C ALA A 19 -23.16 5.40 27.75
N ARG A 20 -23.58 5.60 29.00
CA ARG A 20 -24.03 6.89 29.53
C ARG A 20 -23.14 7.29 30.69
N ASP A 21 -22.87 8.59 30.79
CA ASP A 21 -22.11 9.15 31.90
C ASP A 21 -22.92 9.02 33.22
N PRO A 22 -22.34 8.46 34.30
CA PRO A 22 -23.04 8.22 35.56
C PRO A 22 -23.47 9.50 36.30
N ARG A 23 -22.91 10.67 36.00
CA ARG A 23 -23.31 11.95 36.63
C ARG A 23 -24.33 12.74 35.83
N THR A 24 -24.38 12.58 34.51
CA THR A 24 -25.19 13.44 33.64
C THR A 24 -26.23 12.69 32.80
N GLY A 25 -26.16 11.34 32.74
CA GLY A 25 -27.09 10.49 32.00
C GLY A 25 -27.05 10.67 30.48
N LYS A 26 -26.20 11.56 29.96
CA LYS A 26 -26.03 11.82 28.54
C LYS A 26 -25.22 10.69 27.90
N PRO A 27 -25.51 10.31 26.64
CA PRO A 27 -24.68 9.40 25.88
C PRO A 27 -23.24 9.94 25.83
N ILE A 28 -22.27 9.10 26.19
CA ILE A 28 -20.87 9.45 26.01
C ILE A 28 -20.63 9.44 24.50
N HIS A 29 -20.28 10.59 23.93
CA HIS A 29 -19.94 10.72 22.52
C HIS A 29 -18.54 10.11 22.32
N VAL A 30 -18.46 8.78 22.34
CA VAL A 30 -17.29 8.06 21.87
C VAL A 30 -17.30 8.28 20.37
N SER A 31 -16.55 9.28 19.89
CA SER A 31 -16.19 9.33 18.48
C SER A 31 -15.55 7.98 18.19
N LYS A 32 -16.31 7.09 17.55
CA LYS A 32 -15.70 6.02 16.79
C LYS A 32 -14.82 6.76 15.81
N THR A 33 -13.52 6.74 16.03
CA THR A 33 -12.60 6.83 14.90
C THR A 33 -13.01 5.65 14.05
N GLU A 34 -13.89 5.89 13.07
CA GLU A 34 -14.02 4.98 11.95
C GLU A 34 -12.59 4.82 11.48
N ALA A 35 -12.03 3.63 11.69
CA ALA A 35 -10.78 3.27 11.06
C ALA A 35 -11.05 3.55 9.59
N ALA A 36 -10.48 4.66 9.09
CA ALA A 36 -10.63 5.03 7.71
C ALA A 36 -10.31 3.76 6.95
N ASP A 37 -11.26 3.31 6.13
CA ASP A 37 -11.06 2.16 5.26
C ASP A 37 -9.98 2.60 4.28
N THR A 38 -8.72 2.47 4.72
CA THR A 38 -7.54 3.09 4.14
C THR A 38 -7.19 2.22 2.95
N SER A 39 -8.09 2.24 1.97
CA SER A 39 -8.03 1.47 0.76
C SER A 39 -6.97 2.12 -0.10
N TYR A 40 -5.82 1.46 -0.12
CA TYR A 40 -4.76 1.78 -1.04
C TYR A 40 -5.30 1.61 -2.47
N GLU A 41 -5.26 2.65 -3.30
CA GLU A 41 -5.51 2.50 -4.74
C GLU A 41 -4.24 1.93 -5.40
N PRO A 42 -4.28 0.67 -5.90
CA PRO A 42 -3.14 0.08 -6.55
C PRO A 42 -2.78 0.81 -7.83
N LEU A 43 -1.48 0.98 -8.05
CA LEU A 43 -0.95 1.49 -9.30
C LEU A 43 -1.34 0.53 -10.42
N LYS A 44 -2.25 0.97 -11.29
CA LYS A 44 -2.68 0.19 -12.46
C LYS A 44 -1.81 0.57 -13.66
N GLY A 45 -1.05 -0.41 -14.15
CA GLY A 45 -0.23 -0.28 -15.36
C GLY A 45 -0.32 -1.52 -16.24
N SER A 46 0.35 -1.47 -17.39
CA SER A 46 0.44 -2.60 -18.33
C SER A 46 1.11 -3.83 -17.71
N TRP A 47 2.00 -3.65 -16.73
CA TRP A 47 2.61 -4.73 -15.96
C TRP A 47 1.61 -5.58 -15.17
N CYS A 48 0.39 -5.10 -14.91
CA CYS A 48 -0.68 -5.90 -14.29
C CYS A 48 -1.14 -7.07 -15.18
N ALA A 49 -0.83 -7.05 -16.48
CA ALA A 49 -1.14 -8.14 -17.41
C ALA A 49 -0.09 -9.27 -17.41
N LEU A 50 1.02 -9.11 -16.69
CA LEU A 50 2.06 -10.14 -16.60
C LEU A 50 1.57 -11.37 -15.83
N LEU A 51 1.97 -12.57 -16.29
CA LEU A 51 1.76 -13.79 -15.52
C LEU A 51 2.68 -13.80 -14.30
N PRO A 52 2.28 -14.38 -13.16
CA PRO A 52 3.11 -14.43 -11.96
C PRO A 52 4.54 -14.96 -12.16
N ALA A 53 4.72 -15.97 -13.01
CA ALA A 53 6.04 -16.50 -13.32
C ALA A 53 6.92 -15.48 -14.08
N ASP A 54 6.31 -14.69 -14.96
CA ASP A 54 7.01 -13.67 -15.75
C ASP A 54 7.37 -12.46 -14.88
N ILE A 55 6.49 -12.09 -13.95
CA ILE A 55 6.77 -11.06 -12.94
C ILE A 55 8.06 -11.40 -12.19
N MET A 56 8.14 -12.64 -11.68
CA MET A 56 9.32 -13.11 -10.93
C MET A 56 10.56 -13.12 -11.82
N SER A 57 10.45 -13.65 -13.05
CA SER A 57 11.59 -13.78 -13.98
C SER A 57 12.11 -12.42 -14.47
N LEU A 58 11.21 -11.48 -14.76
CA LEU A 58 11.57 -10.11 -15.14
C LEU A 58 12.24 -9.40 -13.97
N ALA A 59 11.65 -9.43 -12.77
CA ALA A 59 12.19 -8.76 -11.59
C ALA A 59 13.58 -9.30 -11.19
N GLU A 60 13.77 -10.62 -11.28
CA GLU A 60 15.05 -11.28 -11.07
C GLU A 60 16.09 -10.91 -12.14
N GLY A 61 15.64 -10.56 -13.35
CA GLY A 61 16.49 -10.31 -14.51
C GLY A 61 16.86 -11.56 -15.31
N THR A 62 16.25 -12.72 -15.01
CA THR A 62 16.42 -13.95 -15.79
C THR A 62 15.68 -13.90 -17.13
N LEU A 63 14.61 -13.09 -17.21
CA LEU A 63 13.92 -12.75 -18.44
C LEU A 63 14.23 -11.31 -18.83
N ALA A 64 14.70 -11.08 -20.06
CA ALA A 64 15.05 -9.74 -20.52
C ALA A 64 13.82 -8.86 -20.79
N GLN A 65 12.81 -9.43 -21.44
CA GLN A 65 11.58 -8.74 -21.80
C GLN A 65 10.41 -9.70 -21.99
N ARG A 66 9.18 -9.18 -21.90
CA ARG A 66 7.96 -9.92 -22.20
C ARG A 66 6.90 -9.02 -22.80
N ASP A 67 6.31 -9.43 -23.92
CA ASP A 67 5.17 -8.74 -24.49
C ASP A 67 3.88 -9.14 -23.78
N VAL A 68 3.08 -8.14 -23.43
CA VAL A 68 1.75 -8.31 -22.83
C VAL A 68 0.71 -7.56 -23.64
N ARG A 69 -0.51 -8.09 -23.66
CA ARG A 69 -1.65 -7.41 -24.27
C ARG A 69 -2.35 -6.54 -23.23
N TRP A 70 -2.36 -5.24 -23.43
CA TRP A 70 -2.98 -4.27 -22.53
C TRP A 70 -3.81 -3.25 -23.31
N LYS A 71 -5.08 -3.04 -22.91
CA LYS A 71 -6.00 -2.07 -23.55
C LYS A 71 -6.05 -2.10 -25.09
N ASN A 72 -5.97 -3.30 -25.68
CA ASN A 72 -5.92 -3.59 -27.12
C ASN A 72 -4.59 -3.36 -27.83
N ASP A 73 -3.57 -2.87 -27.13
CA ASP A 73 -2.21 -2.75 -27.65
C ASP A 73 -1.32 -3.86 -27.10
N THR A 74 -0.20 -4.09 -27.79
CA THR A 74 0.86 -4.98 -27.32
C THR A 74 1.99 -4.10 -26.78
N GLU A 75 2.28 -4.24 -25.49
CA GLU A 75 3.34 -3.48 -24.82
C GLU A 75 4.44 -4.44 -24.36
N THR A 76 5.70 -4.04 -24.55
CA THR A 76 6.87 -4.80 -24.11
C THR A 76 7.26 -4.38 -22.70
N MET A 77 7.24 -5.33 -21.78
CA MET A 77 7.62 -5.16 -20.38
C MET A 77 9.07 -5.53 -20.17
N TYR A 78 9.75 -4.78 -19.30
CA TYR A 78 11.14 -5.01 -18.91
C TYR A 78 11.25 -5.30 -17.41
N ARG A 79 12.49 -5.41 -16.92
CA ARG A 79 12.79 -5.67 -15.50
C ARG A 79 12.08 -4.71 -14.54
N LYS A 80 12.06 -3.40 -14.84
CA LYS A 80 11.38 -2.40 -14.00
C LYS A 80 9.88 -2.66 -13.85
N ASP A 81 9.24 -3.14 -14.92
CA ASP A 81 7.82 -3.48 -14.93
C ASP A 81 7.56 -4.77 -14.16
N GLY A 82 8.49 -5.73 -14.25
CA GLY A 82 8.51 -6.91 -13.38
C GLY A 82 8.56 -6.53 -11.89
N VAL A 83 9.42 -5.59 -11.51
CA VAL A 83 9.52 -5.09 -10.12
C VAL A 83 8.21 -4.43 -9.68
N ARG A 84 7.61 -3.57 -10.51
CA ARG A 84 6.29 -2.96 -10.24
C ARG A 84 5.18 -3.99 -10.04
N ALA A 85 5.24 -5.10 -10.76
CA ALA A 85 4.24 -6.14 -10.68
C ALA A 85 4.41 -7.09 -9.49
N LEU A 86 5.49 -6.98 -8.68
CA LEU A 86 5.71 -7.85 -7.52
C LEU A 86 4.56 -7.83 -6.51
N SER A 87 3.78 -6.74 -6.40
CA SER A 87 2.58 -6.70 -5.55
C SER A 87 1.47 -7.66 -5.99
N HIS A 88 1.47 -8.10 -7.26
CA HIS A 88 0.40 -8.89 -7.88
C HIS A 88 0.67 -10.41 -7.84
N VAL A 89 1.83 -10.86 -7.34
CA VAL A 89 2.15 -12.29 -7.26
C VAL A 89 1.20 -13.03 -6.30
N PRO A 90 0.91 -14.33 -6.47
CA PRO A 90 0.08 -15.09 -5.55
C PRO A 90 0.78 -15.31 -4.19
N ASN A 91 0.01 -15.63 -3.15
CA ASN A 91 0.51 -15.69 -1.76
C ASN A 91 1.71 -16.63 -1.55
N HIS A 92 1.76 -17.75 -2.28
CA HIS A 92 2.88 -18.69 -2.18
C HIS A 92 4.21 -18.11 -2.72
N MET A 93 4.17 -17.03 -3.51
CA MET A 93 5.34 -16.34 -4.05
C MET A 93 5.71 -15.06 -3.27
N ILE A 94 4.97 -14.66 -2.23
CA ILE A 94 5.30 -13.43 -1.46
C ILE A 94 6.71 -13.49 -0.90
N LYS A 95 7.14 -14.65 -0.38
CA LYS A 95 8.47 -14.77 0.23
C LYS A 95 9.60 -14.52 -0.77
N PRO A 96 9.66 -15.21 -1.93
CA PRO A 96 10.68 -14.90 -2.93
C PRO A 96 10.49 -13.51 -3.56
N ALA A 97 9.26 -13.03 -3.76
CA ALA A 97 9.01 -11.69 -4.30
C ALA A 97 9.52 -10.59 -3.36
N HIS A 98 9.39 -10.77 -2.05
CA HIS A 98 9.95 -9.87 -1.05
C HIS A 98 11.48 -9.80 -1.16
N ALA A 99 12.15 -10.94 -1.31
CA ALA A 99 13.60 -10.97 -1.50
C ALA A 99 14.03 -10.27 -2.80
N LEU A 100 13.27 -10.42 -3.90
CA LEU A 100 13.52 -9.68 -5.14
C LEU A 100 13.29 -8.17 -4.96
N LEU A 101 12.27 -7.77 -4.20
CA LEU A 101 12.01 -6.36 -3.91
C LEU A 101 13.14 -5.73 -3.10
N LEU A 102 13.68 -6.43 -2.09
CA LEU A 102 14.84 -5.96 -1.34
C LEU A 102 16.07 -5.78 -2.24
N ARG A 103 16.34 -6.76 -3.11
CA ARG A 103 17.42 -6.63 -4.11
C ARG A 103 17.20 -5.46 -5.07
N ALA A 104 15.95 -5.14 -5.40
CA ALA A 104 15.64 -4.01 -6.27
C ALA A 104 15.88 -2.64 -5.60
N PHE A 105 15.83 -2.54 -4.27
CA PHE A 105 16.22 -1.32 -3.55
C PHE A 105 17.73 -1.05 -3.58
N GLU A 106 18.54 -2.10 -3.70
CA GLU A 106 20.01 -2.02 -3.80
C GLU A 106 20.53 -1.87 -5.23
N ASP A 107 19.64 -1.89 -6.23
CA ASP A 107 20.04 -1.96 -7.63
C ASP A 107 20.81 -0.69 -8.06
N GLU A 108 21.81 -0.86 -8.92
CA GLU A 108 22.61 0.27 -9.43
C GLU A 108 21.77 1.22 -10.29
N ASP A 109 20.79 0.68 -11.02
CA ASP A 109 19.90 1.46 -11.88
C ASP A 109 18.84 2.21 -11.05
N PRO A 110 18.83 3.56 -11.04
CA PRO A 110 17.83 4.33 -10.32
C PRO A 110 16.39 4.06 -10.78
N GLU A 111 16.16 3.68 -12.04
CA GLU A 111 14.81 3.33 -12.52
C GLU A 111 14.26 2.09 -11.81
N ILE A 112 15.12 1.12 -11.48
CA ILE A 112 14.75 -0.09 -10.75
C ILE A 112 14.43 0.24 -9.30
N ARG A 113 15.25 1.09 -8.65
CA ARG A 113 14.98 1.57 -7.28
C ARG A 113 13.67 2.35 -7.20
N ILE A 114 13.38 3.21 -8.19
CA ILE A 114 12.12 3.95 -8.29
C ILE A 114 10.94 2.98 -8.43
N ALA A 115 11.03 2.00 -9.34
CA ALA A 115 9.99 0.98 -9.52
C ALA A 115 9.71 0.19 -8.21
N ALA A 116 10.75 -0.13 -7.45
CA ALA A 116 10.63 -0.80 -6.15
C ALA A 116 9.90 0.09 -5.11
N LEU A 117 10.19 1.39 -5.08
CA LEU A 117 9.54 2.34 -4.17
C LEU A 117 8.07 2.58 -4.52
N GLU A 118 7.70 2.58 -5.80
CA GLU A 118 6.32 2.74 -6.26
C GLU A 118 5.40 1.62 -5.72
N VAL A 119 5.91 0.38 -5.70
CA VAL A 119 5.17 -0.82 -5.25
C VAL A 119 5.27 -1.08 -3.75
N LEU A 120 6.23 -0.46 -3.05
CA LEU A 120 6.48 -0.68 -1.62
C LEU A 120 5.21 -0.57 -0.76
N PRO A 121 4.36 0.48 -0.87
CA PRO A 121 3.18 0.60 -0.02
C PRO A 121 2.16 -0.54 -0.20
N GLU A 122 1.94 -1.02 -1.44
CA GLU A 122 1.04 -2.16 -1.69
C GLU A 122 1.64 -3.47 -1.18
N PHE A 123 2.94 -3.68 -1.40
CA PHE A 123 3.61 -4.89 -0.96
C PHE A 123 3.69 -4.99 0.57
N ALA A 124 3.87 -3.86 1.27
CA ALA A 124 3.97 -3.80 2.72
C ALA A 124 2.73 -4.32 3.46
N VAL A 125 1.54 -4.25 2.84
CA VAL A 125 0.29 -4.84 3.38
C VAL A 125 0.38 -6.36 3.48
N ARG A 126 1.13 -6.98 2.58
CA ARG A 126 1.31 -8.42 2.51
C ARG A 126 2.51 -8.85 3.36
N ARG A 127 3.58 -8.07 3.34
CA ARG A 127 4.81 -8.29 4.11
C ARG A 127 5.64 -7.02 4.21
N SER A 128 5.78 -6.47 5.41
CA SER A 128 6.47 -5.19 5.64
C SER A 128 7.92 -5.32 6.14
N ASN A 129 8.38 -6.53 6.49
CA ASN A 129 9.72 -6.75 7.06
C ASN A 129 10.81 -6.03 6.24
N GLU A 130 11.64 -5.23 6.91
CA GLU A 130 12.79 -4.47 6.35
C GLU A 130 12.42 -3.41 5.29
N LEU A 131 11.18 -3.34 4.81
CA LEU A 131 10.79 -2.40 3.75
C LEU A 131 10.92 -0.94 4.21
N PHE A 132 10.53 -0.63 5.45
CA PHE A 132 10.62 0.75 5.96
C PHE A 132 12.04 1.16 6.35
N ASP A 133 12.90 0.19 6.68
CA ASP A 133 14.33 0.44 6.89
C ASP A 133 14.97 0.85 5.56
N TRP A 134 14.69 0.08 4.49
CA TRP A 134 15.10 0.45 3.12
C TRP A 134 14.52 1.77 2.64
N LEU A 135 13.23 2.02 2.92
CA LEU A 135 12.62 3.31 2.61
C LEU A 135 13.39 4.45 3.27
N SER A 136 13.77 4.31 4.54
CA SER A 136 14.55 5.33 5.26
C SER A 136 15.90 5.59 4.59
N VAL A 137 16.58 4.55 4.11
CA VAL A 137 17.86 4.68 3.39
C VAL A 137 17.65 5.41 2.06
N LEU A 138 16.61 5.05 1.31
CA LEU A 138 16.35 5.61 -0.03
C LEU A 138 15.85 7.06 -0.02
N LEU A 139 15.38 7.58 1.12
CA LEU A 139 15.09 9.01 1.27
C LEU A 139 16.35 9.90 1.15
N ASP A 140 17.52 9.33 1.40
CA ASP A 140 18.82 9.99 1.26
C ASP A 140 19.65 9.41 0.08
N ASP A 141 19.00 8.74 -0.88
CA ASP A 141 19.63 8.24 -2.10
C ASP A 141 20.35 9.35 -2.88
N SER A 142 21.45 9.01 -3.56
CA SER A 142 22.20 9.95 -4.40
C SER A 142 21.35 10.56 -5.54
N ASN A 143 20.44 9.77 -6.12
CA ASN A 143 19.58 10.17 -7.21
C ASN A 143 18.34 10.92 -6.71
N SER A 144 18.09 12.10 -7.26
CA SER A 144 16.94 12.94 -6.86
C SER A 144 15.59 12.32 -7.19
N GLY A 145 15.49 11.54 -8.27
CA GLY A 145 14.27 10.82 -8.66
C GLY A 145 13.93 9.73 -7.65
N VAL A 146 14.94 8.99 -7.18
CA VAL A 146 14.77 7.97 -6.13
C VAL A 146 14.29 8.62 -4.82
N ARG A 147 14.92 9.73 -4.39
CA ARG A 147 14.46 10.46 -3.19
C ARG A 147 13.01 10.92 -3.31
N LEU A 148 12.61 11.42 -4.46
CA LEU A 148 11.23 11.85 -4.72
C LEU A 148 10.24 10.66 -4.66
N ALA A 149 10.61 9.53 -5.28
CA ALA A 149 9.82 8.31 -5.22
C ALA A 149 9.70 7.80 -3.77
N ALA A 150 10.77 7.88 -2.99
CA ALA A 150 10.79 7.49 -1.58
C ALA A 150 9.88 8.39 -0.74
N SER A 151 9.97 9.72 -0.89
CA SER A 151 9.06 10.64 -0.19
C SER A 151 7.60 10.38 -0.57
N THR A 152 7.33 10.06 -1.84
CA THR A 152 5.97 9.72 -2.31
C THR A 152 5.48 8.41 -1.72
N ALA A 153 6.33 7.37 -1.68
CA ALA A 153 6.01 6.09 -1.07
C ALA A 153 5.75 6.23 0.44
N LEU A 154 6.54 7.06 1.13
CA LEU A 154 6.38 7.39 2.54
C LEU A 154 5.00 8.01 2.82
N SER A 155 4.59 9.02 2.06
CA SER A 155 3.29 9.66 2.21
C SER A 155 2.14 8.68 1.96
N ARG A 156 2.28 7.78 0.98
CA ARG A 156 1.26 6.76 0.69
C ARG A 156 1.19 5.66 1.74
N ALA A 157 2.31 5.33 2.38
CA ALA A 157 2.37 4.33 3.43
C ALA A 157 1.96 4.86 4.81
N ALA A 158 2.05 6.17 5.07
CA ALA A 158 1.80 6.76 6.38
C ALA A 158 0.40 6.50 6.96
N PRO A 159 -0.70 6.62 6.19
CA PRO A 159 -2.03 6.31 6.69
C PRO A 159 -2.21 4.84 7.11
N THR A 160 -1.55 3.92 6.41
CA THR A 160 -1.68 2.47 6.65
C THR A 160 -0.67 1.95 7.69
N PHE A 161 0.52 2.53 7.74
CA PHE A 161 1.64 2.09 8.58
C PHE A 161 2.22 3.23 9.43
N PRO A 162 1.42 3.94 10.24
CA PRO A 162 1.86 5.13 10.94
C PRO A 162 3.05 4.86 11.88
N SER A 163 3.11 3.69 12.51
CA SER A 163 4.22 3.30 13.36
C SER A 163 5.51 3.00 12.60
N GLY A 164 5.41 2.40 11.40
CA GLY A 164 6.56 2.00 10.58
C GLY A 164 7.25 3.17 9.91
N VAL A 165 6.51 4.25 9.61
CA VAL A 165 7.05 5.40 8.89
C VAL A 165 7.28 6.64 9.75
N ARG A 166 6.88 6.62 11.02
CA ARG A 166 6.83 7.82 11.88
C ARG A 166 8.13 8.61 11.89
N SER A 167 9.25 7.95 12.21
CA SER A 167 10.55 8.62 12.33
C SER A 167 10.98 9.25 11.00
N SER A 168 10.79 8.52 9.91
CA SER A 168 11.11 9.00 8.56
C SER A 168 10.21 10.18 8.16
N LEU A 169 8.92 10.14 8.50
CA LEU A 169 7.96 11.23 8.23
C LEU A 169 8.31 12.49 9.03
N GLU A 170 8.65 12.35 10.30
CA GLU A 170 9.08 13.47 11.14
C GLU A 170 10.37 14.13 10.60
N ASN A 171 11.31 13.33 10.09
CA ASN A 171 12.53 13.85 9.47
C ASN A 171 12.22 14.59 8.16
N GLU A 172 11.33 14.04 7.33
CA GLU A 172 10.91 14.68 6.08
C GLU A 172 10.18 16.01 6.29
N LEU A 173 9.33 16.12 7.32
CA LEU A 173 8.65 17.37 7.65
C LEU A 173 9.64 18.49 8.01
N ARG A 174 10.77 18.15 8.66
CA ARG A 174 11.84 19.09 9.05
C ARG A 174 12.85 19.35 7.93
N SER A 175 12.73 18.64 6.80
CA SER A 175 13.66 18.78 5.69
C SER A 175 13.63 20.20 5.11
N PRO A 176 14.80 20.81 4.82
CA PRO A 176 14.85 22.13 4.18
C PRO A 176 14.37 22.08 2.72
N SER A 177 14.28 20.88 2.11
CA SER A 177 13.72 20.72 0.78
C SER A 177 12.19 20.85 0.84
N LYS A 178 11.68 21.87 0.16
CA LYS A 178 10.24 22.16 0.10
C LYS A 178 9.43 20.97 -0.44
N GLN A 179 9.96 20.25 -1.42
CA GLN A 179 9.30 19.09 -2.03
C GLN A 179 9.16 17.93 -1.04
N ARG A 180 10.23 17.65 -0.29
CA ARG A 180 10.31 16.63 0.76
C ARG A 180 9.29 16.90 1.87
N SER A 181 9.33 18.11 2.43
CA SER A 181 8.36 18.56 3.44
C SER A 181 6.91 18.53 2.92
N GLN A 182 6.64 19.03 1.70
CA GLN A 182 5.30 19.00 1.11
C GLN A 182 4.74 17.59 0.93
N SER A 183 5.60 16.63 0.57
CA SER A 183 5.18 15.23 0.43
C SER A 183 4.79 14.68 1.80
N ALA A 184 5.62 14.91 2.82
CA ALA A 184 5.32 14.48 4.18
C ALA A 184 4.02 15.08 4.75
N TRP A 185 3.67 16.32 4.39
CA TRP A 185 2.37 16.91 4.78
C TRP A 185 1.14 16.21 4.19
N LYS A 186 1.28 15.43 3.11
CA LYS A 186 0.18 14.69 2.48
C LYS A 186 -0.11 13.33 3.11
N GLY A 187 0.86 12.77 3.84
CA GLY A 187 0.76 11.47 4.52
C GLY A 187 0.26 11.63 5.94
#